data_AF-A0A0G4LSR5-F1
#
_entry.id   AF-A0A0G4LSR5-F1
#
_cell.length_a   1.000
_cell.length_b   1.000
_cell.length_c   1.000
_cell.angle_alpha   90.00
_cell.angle_beta   90.00
_cell.angle_gamma   90.00
#
_symmetry.space_group_name_H-M   'P 1'
#
loop_
_entity.id
_entity.type
_entity.pdbx_description
1 polymer ?
#
loop_
_entity_poly.entity_id
_entity_poly.type
_entity_poly.pdbx_seq_one_letter_code
_entity_poly.pdbx_strand_id
1 'polypeptide(L)'
;MAARKLQQEVEKCFKKVAEGVAEFEAIYEKIEQSNNLSQKEKLEDNLKREIKKLQRMRDQIKTWAASNDIKDKGPLLEHRKLIETQMERFKAVEKAMKTKAYSKEGLASSQKLDPAEQARAEAGEFLGNQVDELELQIETLEAESESIQATMKKGKSQGAKADRIAEIDRIIERHKWHQGKLELIRRSLENGGIDTEQVTDLEETIRYYVTDSLTDDFIEDEEMYDELNLDEEEGVFGVPQEDKGSSQDNASLAEEATPIHIYDRQTAVAICLYVHPSH
;
A
#
# COMPACT_ATOMS: atom_id res chain seq x y z
N MET A 1 -17.03 -58.25 -8.74
CA MET A 1 -16.36 -57.90 -7.47
C MET A 1 -15.64 -56.55 -7.50
N ALA A 2 -14.91 -56.21 -8.58
CA ALA A 2 -14.21 -54.93 -8.72
C ALA A 2 -15.14 -53.68 -8.63
N ALA A 3 -16.29 -53.68 -9.35
CA ALA A 3 -17.23 -52.55 -9.32
C ALA A 3 -17.81 -52.27 -7.92
N ARG A 4 -18.12 -53.32 -7.14
CA ARG A 4 -18.62 -53.17 -5.76
C ARG A 4 -17.55 -52.62 -4.82
N LYS A 5 -16.28 -52.99 -5.03
CA LYS A 5 -15.14 -52.47 -4.27
C LYS A 5 -14.92 -50.98 -4.56
N LEU A 6 -14.97 -50.59 -5.84
CA LEU A 6 -14.86 -49.18 -6.24
C LEU A 6 -15.97 -48.32 -5.62
N GLN A 7 -17.22 -48.81 -5.63
CA GLN A 7 -18.34 -48.09 -5.02
C GLN A 7 -18.12 -47.84 -3.52
N GLN A 8 -17.61 -48.84 -2.78
CA GLN A 8 -17.28 -48.68 -1.36
C GLN A 8 -16.16 -47.68 -1.11
N GLU A 9 -15.17 -47.61 -2.02
CA GLU A 9 -14.09 -46.60 -1.95
C GLU A 9 -14.64 -45.18 -2.18
N VAL A 10 -15.57 -45.02 -3.13
CA VAL A 10 -16.26 -43.75 -3.40
C VAL A 10 -17.06 -43.30 -2.17
N GLU A 11 -17.88 -44.18 -1.59
CA GLU A 11 -18.68 -43.86 -0.39
C GLU A 11 -17.81 -43.48 0.81
N LYS A 12 -16.68 -44.17 1.02
CA LYS A 12 -15.71 -43.82 2.07
C LYS A 12 -15.07 -42.45 1.81
N CYS A 13 -14.78 -42.12 0.56
CA CYS A 13 -14.27 -40.80 0.18
C CYS A 13 -15.29 -39.71 0.51
N PHE A 14 -16.56 -39.90 0.16
CA PHE A 14 -17.62 -38.93 0.45
C PHE A 14 -17.79 -38.65 1.94
N LYS A 15 -17.71 -39.69 2.79
CA LYS A 15 -17.71 -39.50 4.25
C LYS A 15 -16.54 -38.66 4.73
N LYS A 16 -15.32 -38.94 4.23
CA LYS A 16 -14.13 -38.14 4.56
C LYS A 16 -14.22 -36.70 4.06
N VAL A 17 -14.84 -36.47 2.91
CA VAL A 17 -15.11 -35.12 2.40
C VAL A 17 -16.05 -34.39 3.35
N ALA A 18 -17.15 -35.01 3.77
CA ALA A 18 -18.09 -34.40 4.72
C ALA A 18 -17.42 -34.07 6.06
N GLU A 19 -16.62 -34.99 6.61
CA GLU A 19 -15.84 -34.77 7.84
C GLU A 19 -14.84 -33.62 7.67
N GLY A 20 -14.06 -33.61 6.59
CA GLY A 20 -13.08 -32.56 6.33
C GLY A 20 -13.70 -31.19 6.08
N VAL A 21 -14.89 -31.13 5.45
CA VAL A 21 -15.64 -29.87 5.29
C VAL A 21 -16.14 -29.36 6.64
N ALA A 22 -16.68 -30.23 7.50
CA ALA A 22 -17.12 -29.84 8.84
C ALA A 22 -15.94 -29.36 9.71
N GLU A 23 -14.79 -30.03 9.64
CA GLU A 23 -13.57 -29.60 10.33
C GLU A 23 -13.06 -28.26 9.80
N PHE A 24 -13.07 -28.06 8.48
CA PHE A 24 -12.73 -26.79 7.86
C PHE A 24 -13.63 -25.64 8.36
N GLU A 25 -14.94 -25.83 8.37
CA GLU A 25 -15.89 -24.80 8.85
C GLU A 25 -15.72 -24.53 10.35
N ALA A 26 -15.48 -25.55 11.17
CA ALA A 26 -15.23 -25.37 12.60
C ALA A 26 -13.93 -24.62 12.89
N ILE A 27 -12.87 -24.83 12.10
CA ILE A 27 -11.61 -24.07 12.23
C ILE A 27 -11.82 -22.63 11.74
N TYR A 28 -12.52 -22.45 10.62
CA TYR A 28 -12.85 -21.13 10.07
C TYR A 28 -13.59 -20.27 11.11
N GLU A 29 -14.64 -20.82 11.72
CA GLU A 29 -15.42 -20.11 12.73
C GLU A 29 -14.57 -19.71 13.94
N LYS A 30 -13.64 -20.58 14.37
CA LYS A 30 -12.69 -20.26 15.44
C LYS A 30 -11.71 -19.15 15.07
N ILE A 31 -11.33 -19.02 13.80
CA ILE A 31 -10.46 -17.93 13.33
C ILE A 31 -11.20 -16.58 13.42
N GLU A 32 -12.46 -16.55 13.02
CA GLU A 32 -13.33 -15.36 13.10
C GLU A 32 -13.57 -14.94 14.55
N GLN A 33 -13.82 -15.90 15.45
CA GLN A 33 -14.11 -15.63 16.87
C GLN A 33 -12.86 -15.34 17.72
N SER A 34 -11.67 -15.78 17.27
CA SER A 34 -10.44 -15.52 18.01
C SER A 34 -10.08 -14.03 17.94
N ASN A 35 -9.58 -13.48 19.05
CA ASN A 35 -8.92 -12.17 19.07
C ASN A 35 -7.41 -12.29 19.32
N ASN A 36 -6.91 -13.50 19.54
CA ASN A 36 -5.50 -13.77 19.82
C ASN A 36 -4.74 -14.12 18.52
N LEU A 37 -3.68 -13.36 18.21
CA LEU A 37 -2.91 -13.49 16.99
C LEU A 37 -2.19 -14.84 16.86
N SER A 38 -1.43 -15.26 17.89
CA SER A 38 -0.72 -16.53 17.89
C SER A 38 -1.68 -17.73 17.72
N GLN A 39 -2.87 -17.61 18.31
CA GLN A 39 -3.92 -18.61 18.11
C GLN A 39 -4.47 -18.60 16.68
N LYS A 40 -4.64 -17.41 16.06
CA LYS A 40 -5.09 -17.29 14.67
C LYS A 40 -4.11 -17.92 13.69
N GLU A 41 -2.81 -17.66 13.82
CA GLU A 41 -1.77 -18.26 12.98
C GLU A 41 -1.78 -19.79 13.07
N LYS A 42 -1.89 -20.33 14.29
CA LYS A 42 -1.99 -21.77 14.51
C LYS A 42 -3.26 -22.37 13.90
N LEU A 43 -4.38 -21.65 13.97
CA LEU A 43 -5.63 -22.08 13.36
C LEU A 43 -5.57 -22.00 11.82
N GLU A 44 -4.88 -21.00 11.26
CA GLU A 44 -4.62 -20.88 9.83
C GLU A 44 -3.82 -22.06 9.30
N ASP A 45 -2.74 -22.44 10.01
CA ASP A 45 -1.94 -23.60 9.67
C ASP A 45 -2.76 -24.90 9.68
N ASN A 46 -3.68 -25.03 10.64
CA ASN A 46 -4.61 -26.15 10.68
C ASN A 46 -5.61 -26.12 9.51
N LEU A 47 -6.17 -24.95 9.21
CA LEU A 47 -7.07 -24.74 8.07
C LEU A 47 -6.39 -25.09 6.74
N LYS A 48 -5.12 -24.70 6.58
CA LYS A 48 -4.27 -24.99 5.41
C LYS A 48 -3.95 -26.48 5.28
N ARG A 49 -3.79 -27.20 6.39
CA ARG A 49 -3.62 -28.66 6.38
C ARG A 49 -4.92 -29.34 5.94
N GLU A 50 -6.06 -28.88 6.43
CA GLU A 50 -7.36 -29.46 6.10
C GLU A 50 -7.73 -29.24 4.63
N ILE A 51 -7.54 -28.02 4.11
CA ILE A 51 -7.82 -27.74 2.69
C ILE A 51 -6.96 -28.58 1.74
N LYS A 52 -5.71 -28.87 2.12
CA LYS A 52 -4.84 -29.78 1.34
C LYS A 52 -5.35 -31.22 1.33
N LYS A 53 -5.99 -31.70 2.41
CA LYS A 53 -6.64 -33.03 2.42
C LYS A 53 -7.85 -33.05 1.49
N LEU A 54 -8.70 -32.03 1.56
CA LEU A 54 -9.85 -31.86 0.68
C LEU A 54 -9.43 -31.80 -0.80
N GLN A 55 -8.37 -31.06 -1.14
CA GLN A 55 -7.82 -31.02 -2.51
C GLN A 55 -7.43 -32.40 -3.05
N ARG A 56 -6.75 -33.23 -2.25
CA ARG A 56 -6.40 -34.60 -2.67
C ARG A 56 -7.65 -35.44 -2.95
N MET A 57 -8.68 -35.32 -2.12
CA MET A 57 -9.95 -36.02 -2.34
C MET A 57 -10.68 -35.49 -3.58
N ARG A 58 -10.63 -34.18 -3.84
CA ARG A 58 -11.16 -33.56 -5.06
C ARG A 58 -10.51 -34.14 -6.31
N ASP A 59 -9.19 -34.30 -6.33
CA ASP A 59 -8.46 -34.86 -7.48
C ASP A 59 -8.70 -36.36 -7.66
N GLN A 60 -8.88 -37.10 -6.55
CA GLN A 60 -9.34 -38.49 -6.59
C GLN A 60 -10.74 -38.59 -7.21
N ILE A 61 -11.68 -37.74 -6.77
CA ILE A 61 -13.04 -37.65 -7.31
C ILE A 61 -13.03 -37.26 -8.79
N LYS A 62 -12.15 -36.34 -9.20
CA LYS A 62 -11.98 -35.97 -10.61
C LYS A 62 -11.55 -37.16 -11.46
N THR A 63 -10.60 -37.97 -10.97
CA THR A 63 -10.15 -39.19 -11.66
C THR A 63 -11.29 -40.20 -11.81
N TRP A 64 -12.07 -40.41 -10.75
CA TRP A 64 -13.25 -41.28 -10.78
C TRP A 64 -14.35 -40.78 -11.71
N ALA A 65 -14.60 -39.47 -11.75
CA ALA A 65 -15.55 -38.86 -12.68
C ALA A 65 -15.11 -38.96 -14.15
N ALA A 66 -13.82 -39.03 -14.42
CA ALA A 66 -13.27 -39.26 -15.76
C ALA A 66 -13.31 -40.74 -16.18
N SER A 67 -13.40 -41.68 -15.23
CA SER A 67 -13.53 -43.11 -15.52
C SER A 67 -14.93 -43.46 -16.08
N ASN A 68 -14.99 -44.56 -16.83
CA ASN A 68 -16.22 -45.21 -17.30
C ASN A 68 -16.73 -46.29 -16.34
N ASP A 69 -15.98 -46.59 -15.27
CA ASP A 69 -16.35 -47.61 -14.28
C ASP A 69 -17.52 -47.17 -13.36
N ILE A 70 -17.86 -45.88 -13.37
CA ILE A 70 -18.91 -45.28 -12.56
C ILE A 70 -20.02 -44.76 -13.48
N LYS A 71 -21.23 -45.30 -13.28
CA LYS A 71 -22.40 -44.96 -14.09
C LYS A 71 -23.04 -43.63 -13.69
N ASP A 72 -23.20 -43.40 -12.39
CA ASP A 72 -23.76 -42.16 -11.86
C ASP A 72 -22.65 -41.23 -11.38
N LYS A 73 -22.45 -40.13 -12.12
CA LYS A 73 -21.42 -39.13 -11.83
C LYS A 73 -21.97 -37.95 -11.03
N GLY A 74 -23.28 -37.85 -10.82
CA GLY A 74 -23.92 -36.74 -10.12
C GLY A 74 -23.30 -36.48 -8.74
N PRO A 75 -23.27 -37.47 -7.84
CA PRO A 75 -22.71 -37.31 -6.49
C PRO A 75 -21.21 -36.95 -6.48
N LEU A 76 -20.44 -37.46 -7.44
CA LEU A 76 -19.02 -37.12 -7.60
C LEU A 76 -18.85 -35.63 -7.92
N LEU A 77 -19.65 -35.10 -8.85
CA LEU A 77 -19.58 -33.70 -9.24
C LEU A 77 -20.05 -32.76 -8.12
N GLU A 78 -21.06 -33.18 -7.34
CA GLU A 78 -21.56 -32.42 -6.20
C GLU A 78 -20.50 -32.28 -5.10
N HIS A 79 -19.89 -33.39 -4.67
CA HIS A 79 -18.82 -33.34 -3.67
C HIS A 79 -17.57 -32.63 -4.19
N ARG A 80 -17.26 -32.74 -5.48
CA ARG A 80 -16.18 -31.98 -6.11
C ARG A 80 -16.42 -30.47 -6.00
N LYS A 81 -17.64 -30.02 -6.33
CA LYS A 81 -18.03 -28.61 -6.25
C LYS A 81 -18.00 -28.11 -4.81
N LEU A 82 -18.47 -28.91 -3.86
CA LEU A 82 -18.42 -28.58 -2.43
C LEU A 82 -16.98 -28.28 -1.97
N ILE A 83 -16.02 -29.12 -2.37
CA ILE A 83 -14.61 -28.90 -2.04
C ILE A 83 -14.09 -27.62 -2.71
N GLU A 84 -14.44 -27.38 -3.97
CA GLU A 84 -14.04 -26.17 -4.70
C GLU A 84 -14.54 -24.89 -4.01
N THR A 85 -15.78 -24.89 -3.50
CA THR A 85 -16.31 -23.78 -2.70
C THR A 85 -15.51 -23.55 -1.41
N GLN A 86 -15.11 -24.61 -0.70
CA GLN A 86 -14.27 -24.45 0.50
C GLN A 86 -12.85 -23.97 0.14
N MET A 87 -12.32 -24.32 -1.05
CA MET A 87 -11.05 -23.80 -1.55
C MET A 87 -11.11 -22.29 -1.82
N GLU A 88 -12.22 -21.80 -2.36
CA GLU A 88 -12.43 -20.36 -2.58
C GLU A 88 -12.54 -19.61 -1.25
N ARG A 89 -13.29 -20.16 -0.28
CA ARG A 89 -13.34 -19.62 1.08
C ARG A 89 -11.96 -19.57 1.73
N PHE A 90 -11.17 -20.63 1.61
CA PHE A 90 -9.79 -20.63 2.11
C PHE A 90 -8.93 -19.53 1.48
N LYS A 91 -9.04 -19.32 0.16
CA LYS A 91 -8.29 -18.23 -0.52
C LYS A 91 -8.70 -16.85 -0.02
N ALA A 92 -9.99 -16.62 0.23
CA ALA A 92 -10.47 -15.35 0.78
C ALA A 92 -9.88 -15.09 2.18
N VAL A 93 -9.87 -16.11 3.04
CA VAL A 93 -9.23 -16.03 4.37
C VAL A 93 -7.74 -15.81 4.26
N GLU A 94 -7.04 -16.61 3.45
CA GLU A 94 -5.59 -16.50 3.28
C GLU A 94 -5.21 -15.12 2.73
N LYS A 95 -5.99 -14.55 1.81
CA LYS A 95 -5.78 -13.19 1.30
C LYS A 95 -6.04 -12.14 2.40
N ALA A 96 -7.17 -12.23 3.09
CA ALA A 96 -7.52 -11.28 4.15
C ALA A 96 -6.51 -11.32 5.31
N MET A 97 -6.05 -12.51 5.69
CA MET A 97 -5.04 -12.70 6.73
C MET A 97 -3.68 -12.22 6.27
N LYS A 98 -3.26 -12.50 5.03
CA LYS A 98 -1.98 -11.98 4.50
C LYS A 98 -1.98 -10.46 4.35
N THR A 99 -3.06 -9.84 3.86
CA THR A 99 -3.13 -8.36 3.78
C THR A 99 -3.13 -7.73 5.17
N LYS A 100 -3.85 -8.34 6.13
CA LYS A 100 -3.77 -7.94 7.54
C LYS A 100 -2.42 -8.29 8.18
N ALA A 101 -1.70 -9.28 7.66
CA ALA A 101 -0.35 -9.62 8.09
C ALA A 101 0.66 -8.65 7.50
N TYR A 102 0.58 -8.18 6.25
CA TYR A 102 1.48 -7.11 5.80
C TYR A 102 1.22 -5.77 6.50
N SER A 103 -0.04 -5.52 6.88
CA SER A 103 -0.41 -4.41 7.79
C SER A 103 -0.04 -4.67 9.27
N LYS A 104 0.54 -5.83 9.63
CA LYS A 104 0.78 -6.25 11.04
C LYS A 104 2.03 -7.11 11.28
N GLU A 105 2.81 -7.45 10.26
CA GLU A 105 4.10 -8.15 10.29
C GLU A 105 5.22 -7.15 10.59
N GLY A 106 4.98 -5.86 10.32
CA GLY A 106 5.67 -4.77 11.03
C GLY A 106 5.53 -4.90 12.54
N LEU A 107 4.30 -5.18 13.02
CA LEU A 107 3.99 -5.34 14.44
C LEU A 107 4.45 -6.69 15.05
N ALA A 108 4.67 -7.75 14.27
CA ALA A 108 5.12 -9.05 14.81
C ALA A 108 6.66 -9.18 14.91
N SER A 109 7.42 -8.45 14.10
CA SER A 109 8.88 -8.27 14.33
C SER A 109 9.17 -7.33 15.51
N SER A 110 8.17 -6.59 15.99
CA SER A 110 8.25 -5.69 17.14
C SER A 110 8.55 -6.41 18.48
N GLN A 111 8.24 -7.70 18.62
CA GLN A 111 8.55 -8.43 19.87
C GLN A 111 10.04 -8.71 20.12
N LYS A 112 10.93 -8.24 19.23
CA LYS A 112 12.38 -8.22 19.47
C LYS A 112 12.97 -6.81 19.60
N LEU A 113 12.16 -5.76 19.43
CA LEU A 113 12.60 -4.38 19.61
C LEU A 113 12.54 -4.05 21.10
N ASP A 114 13.50 -3.24 21.54
CA ASP A 114 13.45 -2.61 22.87
C ASP A 114 12.14 -1.80 22.97
N PRO A 115 11.44 -1.74 24.13
CA PRO A 115 10.15 -1.03 24.24
C PRO A 115 10.20 0.43 23.74
N ALA A 116 11.34 1.11 23.86
CA ALA A 116 11.53 2.46 23.33
C ALA A 116 11.61 2.49 21.79
N GLU A 117 12.25 1.49 21.20
CA GLU A 117 12.35 1.34 19.74
C GLU A 117 11.01 0.92 19.13
N GLN A 118 10.23 0.11 19.86
CA GLN A 118 8.84 -0.20 19.51
C GLN A 118 7.95 1.05 19.54
N ALA A 119 7.98 1.84 20.62
CA ALA A 119 7.18 3.06 20.71
C ALA A 119 7.53 4.05 19.59
N ARG A 120 8.82 4.14 19.22
CA ARG A 120 9.27 4.97 18.08
C ARG A 120 8.73 4.46 16.75
N ALA A 121 8.75 3.15 16.53
CA ALA A 121 8.20 2.56 15.31
C ALA A 121 6.69 2.78 15.21
N GLU A 122 5.94 2.62 16.31
CA GLU A 122 4.49 2.84 16.36
C GLU A 122 4.13 4.31 16.12
N ALA A 123 4.85 5.24 16.74
CA ALA A 123 4.67 6.68 16.50
C ALA A 123 5.02 7.07 15.04
N GLY A 124 6.09 6.49 14.46
CA GLY A 124 6.44 6.70 13.06
C GLY A 124 5.40 6.13 12.09
N GLU A 125 4.83 4.97 12.38
CA GLU A 125 3.74 4.36 11.62
C GLU A 125 2.46 5.22 11.71
N PHE A 126 2.12 5.74 12.90
CA PHE A 126 1.01 6.67 13.07
C PHE A 126 1.16 7.89 12.14
N LEU A 127 2.30 8.59 12.21
CA LEU A 127 2.57 9.77 11.37
C LEU A 127 2.50 9.43 9.88
N GLY A 128 3.07 8.29 9.46
CA GLY A 128 3.01 7.82 8.08
C GLY A 128 1.58 7.60 7.59
N ASN A 129 0.73 6.95 8.41
CA ASN A 129 -0.67 6.72 8.06
C ASN A 129 -1.46 8.04 7.94
N GLN A 130 -1.15 9.05 8.76
CA GLN A 130 -1.82 10.36 8.65
C GLN A 130 -1.39 11.13 7.39
N VAL A 131 -0.12 11.02 6.98
CA VAL A 131 0.37 11.57 5.70
C VAL A 131 -0.33 10.92 4.51
N ASP A 132 -0.46 9.59 4.52
CA ASP A 132 -1.13 8.83 3.46
C ASP A 132 -2.62 9.18 3.34
N GLU A 133 -3.31 9.40 4.47
CA GLU A 133 -4.72 9.82 4.46
C GLU A 133 -4.88 11.23 3.87
N LEU A 134 -4.01 12.17 4.24
CA LEU A 134 -4.00 13.51 3.63
C LEU A 134 -3.70 13.45 2.13
N GLU A 135 -2.82 12.55 1.68
CA GLU A 135 -2.52 12.37 0.25
C GLU A 135 -3.77 11.94 -0.51
N LEU A 136 -4.51 10.95 0.01
CA LEU A 136 -5.76 10.48 -0.59
C LEU A 136 -6.82 11.59 -0.65
N GLN A 137 -6.91 12.42 0.39
CA GLN A 137 -7.82 13.58 0.42
C GLN A 137 -7.41 14.62 -0.64
N ILE A 138 -6.11 14.92 -0.78
CA ILE A 138 -5.57 15.79 -1.83
C ILE A 138 -5.91 15.24 -3.21
N GLU A 139 -5.64 13.96 -3.50
CA GLU A 139 -5.95 13.34 -4.80
C GLU A 139 -7.45 13.46 -5.13
N THR A 140 -8.32 13.28 -4.12
CA THR A 140 -9.77 13.41 -4.27
C THR A 140 -10.18 14.84 -4.60
N LEU A 141 -9.60 15.82 -3.90
CA LEU A 141 -9.84 17.25 -4.11
C LEU A 141 -9.31 17.72 -5.47
N GLU A 142 -8.12 17.27 -5.88
CA GLU A 142 -7.53 17.56 -7.19
C GLU A 142 -8.44 17.02 -8.31
N ALA A 143 -8.94 15.79 -8.18
CA ALA A 143 -9.90 15.21 -9.13
C ALA A 143 -11.24 15.97 -9.15
N GLU A 144 -11.73 16.47 -8.01
CA GLU A 144 -12.92 17.34 -7.95
C GLU A 144 -12.67 18.65 -8.71
N SER A 145 -11.53 19.31 -8.45
CA SER A 145 -11.14 20.56 -9.11
C SER A 145 -11.05 20.39 -10.63
N GLU A 146 -10.39 19.34 -11.13
CA GLU A 146 -10.29 19.03 -12.55
C GLU A 146 -11.67 18.80 -13.19
N SER A 147 -12.57 18.10 -12.50
CA SER A 147 -13.94 17.85 -12.95
C SER A 147 -14.74 19.17 -13.08
N ILE A 148 -14.63 20.05 -12.09
CA ILE A 148 -15.27 21.37 -12.13
C ILE A 148 -14.70 22.21 -13.29
N GLN A 149 -13.37 22.22 -13.45
CA GLN A 149 -12.69 22.92 -14.55
C GLN A 149 -13.12 22.41 -15.93
N ALA A 150 -13.27 21.09 -16.12
CA ALA A 150 -13.75 20.50 -17.37
C ALA A 150 -15.17 20.98 -17.74
N THR A 151 -16.01 21.28 -16.73
CA THR A 151 -17.36 21.80 -16.93
C THR A 151 -17.46 23.33 -16.89
N MET A 152 -16.37 24.07 -16.62
CA MET A 152 -16.37 25.53 -16.61
C MET A 152 -16.69 26.12 -17.99
N LYS A 153 -16.30 25.49 -19.10
CA LYS A 153 -16.60 26.03 -20.44
C LYS A 153 -18.10 25.94 -20.84
N LYS A 154 -18.97 25.35 -20.00
CA LYS A 154 -20.40 25.15 -20.29
C LYS A 154 -21.29 25.59 -19.11
N GLY A 155 -22.20 26.53 -19.36
CA GLY A 155 -23.34 26.82 -18.47
C GLY A 155 -23.29 28.15 -17.70
N LYS A 156 -24.42 28.49 -17.07
CA LYS A 156 -24.62 29.69 -16.24
C LYS A 156 -24.38 29.35 -14.77
N SER A 157 -23.11 29.31 -14.31
CA SER A 157 -22.73 29.27 -12.89
C SER A 157 -21.22 29.43 -12.69
N GLN A 158 -20.55 30.24 -13.51
CA GLN A 158 -19.09 30.30 -13.55
C GLN A 158 -18.48 30.85 -12.26
N GLY A 159 -19.13 31.83 -11.61
CA GLY A 159 -18.69 32.38 -10.33
C GLY A 159 -18.62 31.32 -9.24
N ALA A 160 -19.73 30.64 -8.93
CA ALA A 160 -19.77 29.61 -7.89
C ALA A 160 -18.82 28.42 -8.15
N LYS A 161 -18.55 28.09 -9.42
CA LYS A 161 -17.56 27.08 -9.79
C LYS A 161 -16.13 27.56 -9.53
N ALA A 162 -15.82 28.80 -9.89
CA ALA A 162 -14.53 29.41 -9.61
C ALA A 162 -14.30 29.55 -8.09
N ASP A 163 -15.33 29.93 -7.33
CA ASP A 163 -15.27 30.02 -5.87
C ASP A 163 -14.99 28.65 -5.24
N ARG A 164 -15.63 27.57 -5.74
CA ARG A 164 -15.36 26.20 -5.27
C ARG A 164 -13.95 25.73 -5.60
N ILE A 165 -13.44 26.02 -6.80
CA ILE A 165 -12.05 25.69 -7.17
C ILE A 165 -11.08 26.42 -6.23
N ALA A 166 -11.28 27.72 -6.01
CA ALA A 166 -10.41 28.49 -5.13
C ALA A 166 -10.44 27.99 -3.68
N GLU A 167 -11.57 27.47 -3.21
CA GLU A 167 -11.67 26.84 -1.89
C GLU A 167 -10.93 25.49 -1.83
N ILE A 168 -11.10 24.65 -2.86
CA ILE A 168 -10.37 23.39 -2.99
C ILE A 168 -8.86 23.64 -2.98
N ASP A 169 -8.38 24.63 -3.73
CA ASP A 169 -6.95 24.97 -3.82
C ASP A 169 -6.39 25.34 -2.43
N ARG A 170 -7.12 26.14 -1.63
CA ARG A 170 -6.71 26.47 -0.25
C ARG A 170 -6.65 25.25 0.66
N ILE A 171 -7.63 24.35 0.55
CA ILE A 171 -7.64 23.11 1.36
C ILE A 171 -6.43 22.24 1.00
N ILE A 172 -6.14 22.08 -0.30
CA ILE A 172 -4.97 21.33 -0.78
C ILE A 172 -3.67 21.94 -0.27
N GLU A 173 -3.50 23.26 -0.37
CA GLU A 173 -2.31 23.96 0.13
C GLU A 173 -2.10 23.69 1.62
N ARG A 174 -3.19 23.75 2.40
CA ARG A 174 -3.14 23.45 3.84
C ARG A 174 -2.80 21.98 4.11
N HIS A 175 -3.42 21.02 3.43
CA HIS A 175 -3.08 19.60 3.58
C HIS A 175 -1.61 19.32 3.25
N LYS A 176 -1.08 19.93 2.18
CA LYS A 176 0.34 19.82 1.79
C LYS A 176 1.26 20.41 2.87
N TRP A 177 0.85 21.50 3.51
CA TRP A 177 1.59 22.07 4.65
C TRP A 177 1.63 21.11 5.85
N HIS A 178 0.47 20.55 6.25
CA HIS A 178 0.42 19.56 7.34
C HIS A 178 1.19 18.29 7.00
N GLN A 179 1.09 17.76 5.76
CA GLN A 179 1.92 16.63 5.32
C GLN A 179 3.41 16.93 5.48
N GLY A 180 3.86 18.11 5.05
CA GLY A 180 5.26 18.53 5.21
C GLY A 180 5.71 18.55 6.67
N LYS A 181 4.86 19.06 7.58
CA LYS A 181 5.15 19.06 9.02
C LYS A 181 5.16 17.64 9.59
N LEU A 182 4.19 16.79 9.26
CA LEU A 182 4.13 15.40 9.73
C LEU A 182 5.32 14.56 9.22
N GLU A 183 5.76 14.76 7.97
CA GLU A 183 6.97 14.13 7.44
C GLU A 183 8.23 14.61 8.15
N LEU A 184 8.31 15.91 8.45
CA LEU A 184 9.43 16.47 9.20
C LEU A 184 9.50 15.80 10.57
N ILE A 185 8.40 15.83 11.34
CA ILE A 185 8.27 15.20 12.66
C ILE A 185 8.68 13.73 12.62
N ARG A 186 8.20 12.99 11.61
CA ARG A 186 8.53 11.57 11.45
C ARG A 186 10.03 11.36 11.24
N ARG A 187 10.68 12.18 10.40
CA ARG A 187 12.13 12.12 10.20
C ARG A 187 12.89 12.52 11.46
N SER A 188 12.45 13.56 12.18
CA SER A 188 13.03 13.97 13.47
C SER A 188 12.96 12.84 14.49
N LEU A 189 11.81 12.16 14.58
CA LEU A 189 11.58 11.02 15.46
C LEU A 189 12.53 9.85 15.11
N GLU A 190 12.69 9.54 13.83
CA GLU A 190 13.61 8.50 13.34
C GLU A 190 15.08 8.85 13.66
N ASN A 191 15.44 10.14 13.61
CA ASN A 191 16.77 10.65 13.94
C ASN A 191 17.00 10.90 15.44
N GLY A 192 15.96 10.78 16.28
CA GLY A 192 16.02 11.06 17.71
C GLY A 192 16.05 12.55 18.09
N GLY A 193 15.62 13.44 17.18
CA GLY A 193 15.41 14.86 17.43
C GLY A 193 14.07 15.18 18.12
N ILE A 194 13.10 14.26 18.04
CA ILE A 194 11.80 14.34 18.72
C ILE A 194 11.57 13.04 19.50
N ASP A 195 11.03 13.18 20.71
CA ASP A 195 10.66 12.06 21.58
C ASP A 195 9.26 11.52 21.24
N THR A 196 9.05 10.22 21.53
CA THR A 196 7.76 9.54 21.28
C THR A 196 6.61 10.15 22.07
N GLU A 197 6.88 10.70 23.25
CA GLU A 197 5.86 11.37 24.08
C GLU A 197 5.33 12.63 23.38
N GLN A 198 6.22 13.42 22.77
CA GLN A 198 5.82 14.63 22.02
C GLN A 198 4.93 14.31 20.82
N VAL A 199 5.16 13.18 20.15
CA VAL A 199 4.27 12.72 19.06
C VAL A 199 2.92 12.24 19.60
N THR A 200 2.93 11.60 20.77
CA THR A 200 1.72 11.09 21.43
C THR A 200 0.81 12.23 21.87
N ASP A 201 1.39 13.31 22.41
CA ASP A 201 0.65 14.50 22.84
C ASP A 201 -0.06 15.20 21.67
N LEU A 202 0.52 15.11 20.46
CA LEU A 202 -0.09 15.64 19.24
C LEU A 202 -1.05 14.68 18.54
N GLU A 203 -1.13 13.42 18.97
CA GLU A 203 -1.88 12.38 18.25
C GLU A 203 -3.35 12.75 18.08
N GLU A 204 -4.01 13.23 19.14
CA GLU A 204 -5.42 13.62 19.10
C GLU A 204 -5.65 14.84 18.20
N THR A 205 -4.77 15.84 18.26
CA THR A 205 -4.87 17.06 17.42
C THR A 205 -4.66 16.74 15.95
N ILE A 206 -3.67 15.89 15.62
CA ILE A 206 -3.42 15.44 14.25
C ILE A 206 -4.62 14.64 13.74
N ARG A 207 -5.15 13.70 14.53
CA ARG A 207 -6.33 12.93 14.15
C ARG A 207 -7.51 13.84 13.87
N TYR A 208 -7.79 14.79 14.76
CA TYR A 208 -8.88 15.75 14.62
C TYR A 208 -8.75 16.57 13.33
N TYR A 209 -7.55 17.05 12.99
CA TYR A 209 -7.31 17.72 11.71
C TYR A 209 -7.63 16.80 10.52
N VAL A 210 -7.05 15.60 10.48
CA VAL A 210 -7.16 14.68 9.35
C VAL A 210 -8.61 14.22 9.13
N THR A 211 -9.40 14.04 10.19
CA THR A 211 -10.78 13.54 10.10
C THR A 211 -11.82 14.65 9.93
N ASP A 212 -11.61 15.81 10.54
CA ASP A 212 -12.65 16.83 10.67
C ASP A 212 -12.34 18.14 9.91
N SER A 213 -11.17 18.30 9.28
CA SER A 213 -10.79 19.56 8.58
C SER A 213 -11.72 20.03 7.45
N LEU A 214 -12.62 19.17 6.96
CA LEU A 214 -13.63 19.49 5.96
C LEU A 214 -15.02 19.79 6.55
N THR A 215 -15.16 19.78 7.88
CA THR A 215 -16.41 20.07 8.58
C THR A 215 -16.58 21.58 8.81
N ASP A 216 -17.82 22.08 8.78
CA ASP A 216 -18.12 23.52 8.94
C ASP A 216 -17.79 24.05 10.35
N ASP A 217 -17.67 23.18 11.35
CA ASP A 217 -17.35 23.49 12.74
C ASP A 217 -15.89 23.25 13.11
N PHE A 218 -15.05 22.87 12.14
CA PHE A 218 -13.62 22.72 12.34
C PHE A 218 -12.97 24.05 12.72
N ILE A 219 -12.14 24.01 13.76
CA ILE A 219 -11.30 25.13 14.18
C ILE A 219 -9.85 24.72 13.98
N GLU A 220 -9.18 25.45 13.10
CA GLU A 220 -7.76 25.25 12.82
C GLU A 220 -6.90 25.71 13.99
N ASP A 221 -5.95 24.87 14.37
CA ASP A 221 -4.92 25.19 15.35
C ASP A 221 -3.60 25.43 14.62
N GLU A 222 -3.33 26.70 14.29
CA GLU A 222 -2.13 27.13 13.57
C GLU A 222 -0.84 26.92 14.40
N GLU A 223 -0.95 26.84 15.72
CA GLU A 223 0.18 26.74 16.67
C GLU A 223 0.45 25.28 17.07
N MET A 224 -0.27 24.29 16.51
CA MET A 224 -0.20 22.91 16.97
C MET A 224 1.18 22.25 16.85
N TYR A 225 2.09 22.80 16.04
CA TYR A 225 3.46 22.28 15.87
C TYR A 225 4.54 23.14 16.55
N ASP A 226 4.17 24.29 17.12
CA ASP A 226 5.12 25.29 17.63
C ASP A 226 5.95 24.72 18.80
N GLU A 227 5.35 23.87 19.62
CA GLU A 227 6.02 23.24 20.76
C GLU A 227 7.15 22.27 20.36
N LEU A 228 7.19 21.83 19.10
CA LEU A 228 8.20 20.92 18.60
C LEU A 228 9.48 21.62 18.11
N ASN A 229 9.47 22.95 17.99
CA ASN A 229 10.61 23.77 17.56
C ASN A 229 11.31 23.20 16.30
N LEU A 230 10.51 22.90 15.26
CA LEU A 230 10.93 22.22 14.03
C LEU A 230 11.88 23.05 13.14
N ASP A 231 12.07 24.33 13.47
CA ASP A 231 12.82 25.33 12.69
C ASP A 231 14.30 24.95 12.51
N GLU A 232 14.89 24.23 13.47
CA GLU A 232 16.31 23.87 13.43
C GLU A 232 16.58 22.73 12.44
N GLU A 233 15.60 21.84 12.19
CA GLU A 233 15.71 20.75 11.19
C GLU A 233 15.28 21.17 9.78
N GLU A 234 14.36 22.13 9.67
CA GLU A 234 13.94 22.71 8.38
C GLU A 234 15.13 23.38 7.66
N GLY A 235 16.09 23.94 8.41
CA GLY A 235 17.30 24.57 7.88
C GLY A 235 18.47 23.63 7.53
N VAL A 236 18.52 22.42 8.10
CA VAL A 236 19.63 21.46 7.86
C VAL A 236 19.37 20.60 6.62
N PHE A 237 18.11 20.37 6.27
CA PHE A 237 17.72 19.48 5.17
C PHE A 237 16.75 20.12 4.17
N GLY A 238 16.61 21.45 4.20
CA GLY A 238 15.64 22.22 3.42
C GLY A 238 15.45 21.73 1.99
N VAL A 239 14.26 21.18 1.73
CA VAL A 239 13.66 21.24 0.40
C VAL A 239 13.52 22.74 0.11
N PRO A 240 14.09 23.26 -0.99
CA PRO A 240 13.95 24.67 -1.29
C PRO A 240 12.47 24.94 -1.59
N GLN A 241 11.78 25.60 -0.68
CA GLN A 241 10.56 26.33 -0.99
C GLN A 241 10.98 27.54 -1.82
N GLU A 242 11.21 27.34 -3.12
CA GLU A 242 11.38 28.44 -4.07
C GLU A 242 10.02 29.08 -4.32
N ASP A 243 9.61 29.99 -3.45
CA ASP A 243 8.89 31.17 -3.93
C ASP A 243 9.12 32.39 -3.04
N LYS A 244 10.26 33.05 -3.24
CA LYS A 244 10.40 34.49 -2.96
C LYS A 244 11.20 35.16 -4.07
N GLY A 245 10.45 35.63 -5.06
CA GLY A 245 10.69 36.85 -5.83
C GLY A 245 12.12 37.20 -6.19
N SER A 246 12.52 36.87 -7.42
CA SER A 246 13.63 37.54 -8.09
C SER A 246 13.22 38.01 -9.48
N SER A 247 12.63 39.21 -9.52
CA SER A 247 12.75 40.07 -10.69
C SER A 247 14.21 40.50 -10.79
N GLN A 248 14.95 39.96 -11.75
CA GLN A 248 16.02 40.70 -12.43
C GLN A 248 16.45 39.97 -13.68
N ASP A 249 16.38 40.71 -14.78
CA ASP A 249 16.90 40.38 -16.09
C ASP A 249 18.28 39.72 -16.03
N ASN A 250 18.50 38.67 -16.82
CA ASN A 250 19.84 38.46 -17.33
C ASN A 250 19.85 37.88 -18.75
N ALA A 251 20.76 38.48 -19.49
CA ALA A 251 21.05 38.27 -20.88
C ALA A 251 21.61 36.87 -21.16
N SER A 252 21.24 36.40 -22.35
CA SER A 252 21.88 35.40 -23.20
C SER A 252 23.30 34.99 -22.80
N LEU A 253 23.46 33.75 -22.35
CA LEU A 253 24.74 33.04 -22.35
C LEU A 253 24.83 32.19 -23.62
N ALA A 254 25.90 32.38 -24.39
CA ALA A 254 26.42 31.38 -25.30
C ALA A 254 27.82 30.99 -24.81
N GLU A 255 28.02 29.69 -24.70
CA GLU A 255 29.17 28.97 -24.16
C GLU A 255 30.51 29.32 -24.81
N GLU A 256 31.60 29.20 -24.05
CA GLU A 256 32.84 28.69 -24.62
C GLU A 256 33.62 27.82 -23.60
N ALA A 257 34.01 26.64 -24.08
CA ALA A 257 34.57 25.52 -23.35
C ALA A 257 36.06 25.71 -23.00
N THR A 258 36.47 25.18 -21.85
CA THR A 258 37.90 25.02 -21.49
C THR A 258 38.35 23.59 -21.80
N PRO A 259 39.50 23.37 -22.48
CA PRO A 259 39.96 22.03 -22.80
C PRO A 259 40.89 21.47 -21.72
N ILE A 260 40.65 20.22 -21.32
CA ILE A 260 41.51 19.44 -20.43
C ILE A 260 42.52 18.67 -21.29
N HIS A 261 43.80 18.85 -20.97
CA HIS A 261 44.96 18.21 -21.59
C HIS A 261 45.08 16.74 -21.15
N ILE A 262 45.12 15.79 -22.09
CA ILE A 262 45.56 14.40 -21.83
C ILE A 262 46.71 14.07 -22.79
N TYR A 263 47.83 13.64 -22.21
CA TYR A 263 49.01 13.17 -22.93
C TYR A 263 48.90 11.69 -23.30
N ASP A 264 49.40 11.39 -24.49
CA ASP A 264 50.16 10.20 -24.90
C ASP A 264 49.42 8.87 -25.18
N ARG A 265 49.36 8.47 -26.46
CA ARG A 265 50.08 7.28 -26.98
C ARG A 265 49.82 7.04 -28.47
N GLN A 266 50.91 6.65 -29.14
CA GLN A 266 50.96 5.77 -30.32
C GLN A 266 50.40 6.32 -31.64
N THR A 267 51.28 6.75 -32.56
CA THR A 267 51.79 5.90 -33.66
C THR A 267 50.68 5.37 -34.56
N ALA A 268 50.48 5.99 -35.73
CA ALA A 268 50.45 5.30 -37.03
C ALA A 268 49.82 6.16 -38.15
N VAL A 269 50.58 6.27 -39.25
CA VAL A 269 50.09 6.16 -40.64
C VAL A 269 49.25 7.34 -41.14
N ALA A 270 49.88 8.32 -41.78
CA ALA A 270 50.13 8.36 -43.23
C ALA A 270 48.85 8.29 -44.07
N ILE A 271 48.55 9.38 -44.78
CA ILE A 271 48.28 9.42 -46.23
C ILE A 271 48.22 10.90 -46.65
N CYS A 272 49.30 11.36 -47.29
CA CYS A 272 49.25 12.46 -48.25
C CYS A 272 48.81 11.85 -49.58
N LEU A 273 47.63 12.21 -50.09
CA LEU A 273 47.37 12.23 -51.54
C LEU A 273 46.40 13.41 -51.82
N TYR A 274 46.83 14.53 -52.41
CA TYR A 274 47.11 14.79 -53.83
C TYR A 274 45.86 15.16 -54.65
N VAL A 275 46.04 16.19 -55.52
CA VAL A 275 45.25 16.54 -56.73
C VAL A 275 43.93 17.27 -56.49
N HIS A 276 43.53 18.34 -57.16
CA HIS A 276 44.07 19.46 -57.95
C HIS A 276 42.80 20.33 -58.25
N PRO A 277 42.94 21.62 -58.59
CA PRO A 277 41.83 22.54 -58.81
C PRO A 277 41.36 22.50 -60.27
N SER A 278 40.13 22.92 -60.55
CA SER A 278 39.73 23.42 -61.87
C SER A 278 38.51 24.32 -61.75
N HIS A 279 38.74 25.58 -62.14
CA HIS A 279 37.87 26.58 -62.77
C HIS A 279 36.45 26.84 -62.24
#